data_AF-A0A3T1B3E0-F1
#
_entry.id   AF-A0A3T1B3E0-F1
#
_cell.length_a   1.000
_cell.length_b   1.000
_cell.length_c   1.000
_cell.angle_alpha   90.00
_cell.angle_beta   90.00
_cell.angle_gamma   90.00
#
_symmetry.space_group_name_H-M   'P 1'
#
loop_
_entity.id
_entity.type
_entity.pdbx_description
1 polymer ?
#
loop_
_entity_poly.entity_id
_entity_poly.type
_entity_poly.pdbx_seq_one_letter_code
_entity_poly.pdbx_strand_id
1 'polypeptide(L)'
;MIRRRSWPQDPQLAVEVLRAELPGWHVSHNSGRFRATLDRGVGRSTIEAPDASSVAVTIDALFEEADLRGHERAGRRARSNGRWV
;
A
#
# COMPACT_ATOMS: atom_id res chain seq x y z
N MET A 1 10.84 1.82 0.46
CA MET A 1 11.87 0.84 0.91
C MET A 1 11.54 0.34 2.30
N ILE A 2 10.74 -0.74 2.39
CA ILE A 2 10.55 -1.49 3.63
C ILE A 2 11.88 -2.21 3.92
N ARG A 3 12.69 -1.67 4.83
CA ARG A 3 13.87 -2.37 5.36
C ARG A 3 13.42 -3.76 5.80
N ARG A 4 14.20 -4.81 5.52
CA ARG A 4 14.00 -6.21 5.96
C ARG A 4 13.91 -6.26 7.49
N ARG A 5 12.79 -5.82 8.07
CA ARG A 5 12.44 -5.99 9.46
C ARG A 5 12.00 -7.43 9.57
N SER A 6 12.63 -8.16 10.49
CA SER A 6 12.09 -9.43 10.95
C SER A 6 10.68 -9.16 11.45
N TRP A 7 9.68 -9.61 10.70
CA TRP A 7 8.29 -9.43 11.11
C TRP A 7 8.07 -10.21 12.41
N PRO A 8 7.29 -9.65 13.35
CA PRO A 8 6.91 -10.37 14.55
C PRO A 8 6.29 -11.71 14.18
N GLN A 9 6.71 -12.79 14.86
CA GLN A 9 6.09 -14.11 14.71
C GLN A 9 4.72 -14.16 15.40
N ASP A 10 4.52 -13.32 16.42
CA ASP A 10 3.22 -13.16 17.06
C ASP A 10 2.25 -12.42 16.11
N PRO A 11 1.10 -13.03 15.77
CA PRO A 11 0.16 -12.44 14.81
C PRO A 11 -0.47 -11.14 15.30
N GLN A 12 -0.70 -10.98 16.60
CA GLN A 12 -1.29 -9.75 17.13
C GLN A 12 -0.29 -8.60 17.03
N LEU A 13 0.96 -8.84 17.45
CA LEU A 13 2.02 -7.86 17.33
C LEU A 13 2.29 -7.49 15.86
N ALA A 14 2.23 -8.46 14.95
CA ALA A 14 2.35 -8.20 13.52
C ALA A 14 1.20 -7.33 12.98
N VAL A 15 -0.03 -7.51 13.46
CA VAL A 15 -1.17 -6.63 13.15
C VAL A 15 -0.93 -5.21 13.67
N GLU A 16 -0.43 -5.06 14.90
CA GLU A 16 -0.15 -3.73 15.47
C GLU A 16 0.91 -2.98 14.67
N VAL A 17 2.00 -3.66 14.30
CA VAL A 17 3.04 -3.08 13.43
C VAL A 17 2.46 -2.70 12.07
N LEU A 18 1.65 -3.56 11.45
CA LEU A 18 0.99 -3.23 10.18
C LEU A 18 0.07 -2.01 10.28
N ARG A 19 -0.70 -1.88 11.36
CA ARG A 19 -1.57 -0.71 11.60
C ARG A 19 -0.77 0.58 11.75
N ALA A 20 0.39 0.51 12.42
CA ALA A 20 1.27 1.66 12.60
C ALA A 20 1.91 2.10 11.27
N GLU A 21 2.31 1.16 10.42
CA GLU A 21 2.96 1.44 9.14
C GLU A 21 1.97 1.85 8.04
N LEU A 22 0.69 1.46 8.17
CA LEU A 22 -0.35 1.67 7.16
C LEU A 22 -1.49 2.55 7.70
N PRO A 23 -1.25 3.87 7.90
CA PRO A 23 -2.27 4.77 8.42
C PRO A 23 -3.49 4.79 7.49
N GLY A 24 -4.68 4.67 8.08
CA GLY A 24 -5.96 4.63 7.36
C GLY A 24 -6.38 3.24 6.87
N TRP A 25 -5.51 2.23 6.95
CA TRP A 25 -5.89 0.84 6.67
C TRP A 25 -6.42 0.17 7.94
N HIS A 26 -7.55 -0.52 7.81
CA HIS A 26 -8.05 -1.40 8.84
C HIS A 26 -7.42 -2.79 8.69
N VAL A 27 -6.60 -3.19 9.66
CA VAL A 27 -5.89 -4.48 9.62
C VAL A 27 -6.44 -5.40 10.70
N SER A 28 -6.71 -6.66 10.33
CA SER A 28 -7.11 -7.74 11.24
C SER A 28 -6.40 -9.04 10.88
N HIS A 29 -6.32 -9.96 11.83
CA HIS A 29 -5.84 -11.31 11.61
C HIS A 29 -6.92 -12.30 12.06
N ASN A 30 -7.36 -13.17 11.15
CA ASN A 30 -8.34 -14.21 11.45
C ASN A 30 -8.03 -15.47 10.64
N SER A 31 -8.27 -16.64 11.23
CA SER A 31 -8.11 -17.94 10.57
C SER A 31 -6.73 -18.15 9.90
N GLY A 32 -5.66 -17.63 10.50
CA GLY A 32 -4.29 -17.75 9.97
C GLY A 32 -3.98 -16.85 8.77
N ARG A 33 -4.79 -15.81 8.52
CA ARG A 33 -4.57 -14.83 7.46
C ARG A 33 -4.66 -13.41 7.97
N PHE A 34 -3.81 -12.56 7.43
CA PHE A 34 -3.82 -11.12 7.63
C PHE A 34 -4.68 -10.48 6.55
N ARG A 35 -5.62 -9.63 6.99
CA ARG A 35 -6.52 -8.87 6.13
C ARG A 35 -6.31 -7.39 6.37
N ALA A 36 -6.02 -6.64 5.32
CA ALA A 36 -5.95 -5.18 5.34
C ALA A 36 -7.01 -4.61 4.40
N THR A 37 -7.81 -3.68 4.91
CA THR A 37 -8.90 -3.04 4.18
C THR A 37 -8.75 -1.53 4.23
N LEU A 38 -8.76 -0.87 3.07
CA LEU A 38 -8.81 0.58 2.97
C LEU A 38 -10.17 1.00 2.42
N ASP A 39 -10.87 1.82 3.17
CA ASP A 39 -12.13 2.44 2.75
C ASP A 39 -11.86 3.90 2.35
N ARG A 40 -12.14 4.26 1.09
CA ARG A 40 -11.91 5.60 0.54
C ARG A 40 -13.21 6.37 0.32
N GLY A 41 -14.34 5.93 0.88
CA GLY A 41 -15.67 6.49 0.67
C GLY A 41 -16.28 6.24 -0.71
N VAL A 42 -15.48 6.34 -1.79
CA VAL A 42 -15.87 6.03 -3.18
C VAL A 42 -15.58 4.59 -3.59
N GLY A 43 -14.98 3.79 -2.70
CA GLY A 43 -14.61 2.42 -2.97
C GLY A 43 -13.82 1.79 -1.83
N ARG A 44 -13.76 0.45 -1.85
CA ARG A 44 -13.09 -0.37 -0.83
C ARG A 44 -12.03 -1.24 -1.50
N SER A 45 -10.81 -1.19 -0.96
CA SER A 45 -9.72 -2.10 -1.34
C SER A 45 -9.47 -3.08 -0.20
N THR A 46 -9.40 -4.38 -0.51
CA THR A 46 -9.13 -5.43 0.49
C THR A 46 -7.98 -6.29 0.00
N ILE A 47 -7.04 -6.59 0.89
CA ILE A 47 -5.87 -7.44 0.64
C ILE A 47 -5.82 -8.50 1.73
N GLU A 48 -5.64 -9.76 1.34
CA GLU A 48 -5.60 -10.90 2.26
C GLU A 48 -4.42 -11.81 1.96
N ALA A 49 -3.53 -12.00 2.92
CA ALA A 49 -2.31 -12.80 2.75
C ALA A 49 -2.06 -13.69 3.99
N PRO A 50 -1.30 -14.81 3.85
CA PRO A 50 -0.99 -15.68 4.98
C PRO A 50 -0.05 -15.03 6.00
N ASP A 51 0.72 -14.02 5.60
CA ASP A 51 1.69 -13.34 6.45
C ASP A 51 1.63 -11.82 6.30
N ALA A 52 2.04 -11.11 7.36
CA ALA A 52 2.02 -9.65 7.42
C ALA A 52 2.94 -8.99 6.38
N SER A 53 4.06 -9.65 6.04
CA SER A 53 5.03 -9.11 5.09
C SER A 53 4.45 -9.03 3.68
N SER A 54 3.70 -10.05 3.27
CA SER A 54 3.01 -10.11 1.98
C SER A 54 1.96 -9.01 1.86
N VAL A 55 1.21 -8.71 2.93
CA VAL A 55 0.27 -7.58 2.96
C VAL A 55 1.00 -6.26 2.73
N ALA A 56 2.08 -6.00 3.49
CA ALA A 56 2.85 -4.76 3.39
C ALA A 56 3.45 -4.56 1.99
N VAL A 57 4.08 -5.60 1.41
CA VAL A 57 4.67 -5.55 0.07
C VAL A 57 3.61 -5.29 -1.00
N THR A 58 2.45 -5.95 -0.90
CA THR A 58 1.36 -5.76 -1.86
C THR A 58 0.83 -4.33 -1.80
N ILE A 59 0.70 -3.76 -0.60
CA ILE A 59 0.25 -2.38 -0.43
C ILE A 59 1.28 -1.39 -0.98
N ASP A 60 2.56 -1.57 -0.66
CA ASP A 60 3.65 -0.73 -1.16
C ASP A 60 3.65 -0.70 -2.70
N ALA A 61 3.53 -1.86 -3.35
CA ALA A 61 3.44 -1.97 -4.81
C ALA A 61 2.23 -1.22 -5.40
N LEU A 62 1.06 -1.32 -4.77
CA LEU A 62 -0.15 -0.62 -5.23
C LEU A 62 -0.02 0.90 -5.13
N PHE A 63 0.67 1.42 -4.11
CA PHE A 63 0.90 2.85 -3.97
C PHE A 63 2.02 3.36 -4.88
N GLU A 64 3.07 2.57 -5.11
CA GLU A 64 4.14 2.90 -6.07
C GLU A 64 3.58 3.02 -7.49
N GLU A 65 2.71 2.10 -7.93
CA GLU A 65 2.04 2.22 -9.23
C GLU A 65 1.13 3.44 -9.33
N ALA A 66 0.43 3.80 -8.26
CA ALA A 66 -0.46 4.97 -8.24
C ALA A 66 0.32 6.29 -8.38
N ASP A 67 1.48 6.38 -7.72
CA ASP A 67 2.38 7.53 -7.79
C ASP A 67 2.98 7.69 -9.19
N LEU A 68 3.50 6.59 -9.76
CA LEU A 68 4.06 6.57 -11.12
C LEU A 68 3.04 7.01 -12.17
N ARG A 69 1.79 6.55 -12.10
CA ARG A 69 0.71 6.98 -13.01
C ARG A 69 0.34 8.46 -12.84
N GLY A 70 0.47 9.01 -11.64
CA GLY A 70 0.32 10.44 -11.37
C GLY A 70 1.39 11.28 -12.06
N HIS A 71 2.64 10.84 -11.97
CA HIS A 71 3.79 11.48 -12.60
C HIS A 71 3.77 11.40 -14.14
N GLU A 72 3.34 10.30 -14.74
CA GLU A 72 3.20 10.18 -16.19
C GLU A 72 2.14 11.14 -16.78
N ARG A 73 1.04 11.40 -16.05
CA ARG A 73 0.03 12.39 -16.47
C ARG A 73 0.54 13.82 -16.35
N ALA A 74 1.30 14.14 -15.29
CA ALA A 74 1.92 15.45 -15.13
C ALA A 74 2.99 15.73 -16.21
N GLY A 75 3.82 14.73 -16.53
CA GLY A 75 4.88 14.84 -17.55
C GLY A 75 4.35 15.02 -18.98
N ARG A 76 3.16 14.50 -19.29
CA ARG A 76 2.52 14.71 -20.61
C ARG A 76 1.98 16.13 -20.82
N ARG A 77 1.59 16.83 -19.74
CA ARG A 77 1.17 18.25 -19.82
C ARG A 77 2.35 19.19 -20.05
N ALA A 78 3.53 18.86 -19.54
CA ALA A 78 4.72 19.70 -19.67
C ALA A 78 5.34 19.73 -21.09
N ARG A 79 5.12 18.70 -21.91
CA ARG A 79 5.65 18.65 -23.31
C ARG A 79 4.77 19.35 -24.36
N SER A 80 3.56 19.79 -24.01
CA SER A 80 2.66 20.45 -24.96
C SER A 80 2.81 21.98 -25.01
N ASN A 81 3.78 22.56 -24.29
CA ASN A 81 4.02 24.01 -24.21
C ASN A 81 5.44 24.42 -24.65
N GLY A 82 6.07 23.63 -25.52
CA GLY A 82 7.30 23.99 -26.22
C GLY A 82 6.96 24.78 -27.48
N ARG A 83 6.64 26.07 -27.30
CA ARG A 83 6.49 27.07 -28.36
C ARG A 83 7.71 27.05 -29.28
N TRP A 84 7.48 26.84 -30.57
CA TRP A 84 8.45 27.12 -31.62
C TRP A 84 8.77 28.62 -31.60
N VAL A 85 10.04 28.94 -31.37
CA VAL A 85 10.69 30.20 -31.74
C VAL A 85 12.02 29.87 -32.39
#